data_AF-A0A1L7ANR6-F1
#
_entry.id   AF-A0A1L7ANR6-F1
#
_cell.length_a   1.000
_cell.length_b   1.000
_cell.length_c   1.000
_cell.angle_alpha   90.00
_cell.angle_beta   90.00
_cell.angle_gamma   90.00
#
_symmetry.space_group_name_H-M   'P 1'
#
loop_
_entity.id
_entity.type
_entity.pdbx_description
1 polymer ?
#
loop_
_entity_poly.entity_id
_entity_poly.type
_entity_poly.pdbx_seq_one_letter_code
_entity_poly.pdbx_strand_id
1 'polypeptide(L)'
;MPELAAPETFEPDWAVPPGATIAAMLAVRSLSREGFAGAIGESVETVQRLMVGLEAVDDSLAERLSRCLGSSRAFWIAREAQYRADSERLRERREVDERIAWARQFPLRDMVSLGWIRDFRSPVAAADECLKLFGVPDVAAWQARFGGTAAAVAFRMSGAVRKDPGAVSAWLRWAEIVAERTPCASWNPDCFRERLQAARRLSWKKDPAVFLPVLRQLCAEVGVAVVVARTPKGCPASGATRFLSQTKAMMVLSFRYRSDDQFWFTFFHEAGHLVLHGRDALFLEGGEEVSPDEEREANEFAEATILPPGQSADLDHLPLDKDSILHFARRVGVAPGLVVGQLQHRKRLAPEQLNGLKRRYDWAQIGADRLIP
;
A
#
# COMPACT_ATOMS: atom_id res chain seq x y z
N MET A 1 37.16 -3.85 -44.12
CA MET A 1 37.82 -4.32 -42.89
C MET A 1 36.73 -4.64 -41.89
N PRO A 2 36.67 -5.85 -41.33
CA PRO A 2 35.65 -6.17 -40.33
C PRO A 2 36.00 -5.44 -39.03
N GLU A 3 35.01 -4.76 -38.48
CA GLU A 3 35.04 -4.11 -37.18
C GLU A 3 35.18 -5.20 -36.12
N LEU A 4 36.34 -5.27 -35.47
CA LEU A 4 36.60 -6.18 -34.34
C LEU A 4 35.65 -5.79 -33.21
N ALA A 5 34.66 -6.65 -32.94
CA ALA A 5 33.84 -6.55 -31.75
C ALA A 5 34.76 -6.46 -30.53
N ALA A 6 34.55 -5.42 -29.70
CA ALA A 6 35.26 -5.28 -28.44
C ALA A 6 35.10 -6.56 -27.62
N PRO A 7 36.17 -7.08 -26.98
CA PRO A 7 36.07 -8.29 -26.19
C PRO A 7 35.03 -8.10 -25.08
N GLU A 8 34.12 -9.07 -24.93
CA GLU A 8 33.20 -9.12 -23.79
C GLU A 8 34.02 -9.03 -22.51
N THR A 9 33.84 -7.96 -21.75
CA THR A 9 34.48 -7.78 -20.45
C THR A 9 33.92 -8.83 -19.50
N PHE A 10 34.79 -9.72 -19.02
CA PHE A 10 34.42 -10.74 -18.03
C PHE A 10 33.96 -10.07 -16.73
N GLU A 11 32.68 -10.20 -16.39
CA GLU A 11 32.07 -9.69 -15.16
C GLU A 11 31.67 -10.85 -14.24
N PRO A 12 32.47 -11.19 -13.21
CA PRO A 12 32.14 -12.28 -12.30
C PRO A 12 30.94 -11.94 -11.40
N ASP A 13 30.17 -12.92 -10.95
CA ASP A 13 29.11 -12.77 -9.94
C ASP A 13 29.65 -12.84 -8.49
N TRP A 14 30.97 -12.79 -8.32
CA TRP A 14 31.68 -12.72 -7.05
C TRP A 14 32.77 -11.64 -7.08
N ALA A 15 33.12 -11.12 -5.90
CA ALA A 15 34.25 -10.22 -5.71
C ALA A 15 35.31 -10.91 -4.86
N VAL A 16 36.57 -10.88 -5.29
CA VAL A 16 37.69 -11.50 -4.56
C VAL A 16 38.55 -10.40 -3.94
N PRO A 17 38.63 -10.29 -2.59
CA PRO A 17 39.46 -9.27 -1.96
C PRO A 17 40.94 -9.51 -2.23
N PRO A 18 41.80 -8.46 -2.24
CA PRO A 18 43.25 -8.64 -2.33
C PRO A 18 43.79 -9.58 -1.26
N GLY A 19 43.17 -9.57 -0.09
CA GLY A 19 43.39 -10.51 1.01
C GLY A 19 43.41 -11.99 0.61
N ALA A 20 42.55 -12.43 -0.32
CA ALA A 20 42.57 -13.82 -0.80
C ALA A 20 43.84 -14.13 -1.62
N THR A 21 44.33 -13.15 -2.38
CA THR A 21 45.60 -13.26 -3.12
C THR A 21 46.78 -13.29 -2.15
N ILE A 22 46.74 -12.45 -1.11
CA ILE A 22 47.74 -12.45 -0.04
C ILE A 22 47.76 -13.81 0.67
N ALA A 23 46.59 -14.33 1.08
CA ALA A 23 46.48 -15.62 1.76
C ALA A 23 47.07 -16.77 0.92
N ALA A 24 46.80 -16.78 -0.39
CA ALA A 24 47.40 -17.76 -1.30
C ALA A 24 48.93 -17.65 -1.35
N MET A 25 49.47 -16.43 -1.43
CA MET A 25 50.93 -16.21 -1.43
C MET A 25 51.59 -16.57 -0.09
N LEU A 26 50.93 -16.30 1.03
CA LEU A 26 51.40 -16.69 2.36
C LEU A 26 51.47 -18.21 2.51
N ALA A 27 50.45 -18.92 2.02
CA ALA A 27 50.41 -20.39 2.05
C ALA A 27 51.55 -21.01 1.23
N VAL A 28 51.81 -20.48 0.02
CA VAL A 28 52.93 -20.95 -0.83
C VAL A 28 54.29 -20.72 -0.17
N ARG A 29 54.42 -19.69 0.67
CA ARG A 29 55.66 -19.33 1.36
C ARG A 29 55.75 -19.85 2.80
N SER A 30 54.75 -20.59 3.27
CA SER A 30 54.64 -21.05 4.66
C SER A 30 54.80 -19.93 5.69
N LEU A 31 54.31 -18.72 5.36
CA LEU A 31 54.37 -17.55 6.25
C LEU A 31 53.13 -17.49 7.14
N SER A 32 53.33 -17.32 8.44
CA SER A 32 52.22 -17.07 9.37
C SER A 32 51.65 -15.66 9.21
N ARG A 33 50.41 -15.45 9.63
CA ARG A 33 49.76 -14.13 9.56
C ARG A 33 50.44 -13.12 10.48
N GLU A 34 50.95 -13.58 11.62
CA GLU A 34 51.69 -12.79 12.59
C GLU A 34 53.04 -12.35 12.02
N GLY A 35 53.77 -13.28 11.37
CA GLY A 35 55.03 -12.98 10.72
C GLY A 35 54.84 -12.03 9.53
N PHE A 36 53.76 -12.21 8.77
CA PHE A 36 53.40 -11.30 7.69
C PHE A 36 53.07 -9.89 8.20
N ALA A 37 52.24 -9.78 9.24
CA ALA A 37 51.89 -8.50 9.86
C ALA A 37 53.14 -7.72 10.28
N GLY A 38 54.09 -8.39 10.95
CA GLY A 38 55.38 -7.81 11.28
C GLY A 38 56.20 -7.39 10.05
N ALA A 39 56.20 -8.19 8.99
CA ALA A 39 56.98 -7.92 7.77
C ALA A 39 56.45 -6.71 6.96
N ILE A 40 55.15 -6.44 7.02
CA ILE A 40 54.54 -5.26 6.38
C ILE A 40 54.30 -4.10 7.36
N GLY A 41 54.76 -4.20 8.61
CA GLY A 41 54.63 -3.13 9.60
C GLY A 41 53.19 -2.83 10.02
N GLU A 42 52.29 -3.82 9.97
CA GLU A 42 50.88 -3.69 10.33
C GLU A 42 50.53 -4.52 11.56
N SER A 43 49.41 -4.20 12.21
CA SER A 43 48.86 -5.05 13.27
C SER A 43 48.21 -6.31 12.69
N VAL A 44 48.15 -7.38 13.48
CA VAL A 44 47.46 -8.62 13.09
C VAL A 44 45.98 -8.36 12.80
N GLU A 45 45.34 -7.44 13.52
CA GLU A 45 43.95 -7.02 13.29
C GLU A 45 43.79 -6.35 11.91
N THR A 46 44.70 -5.44 11.54
CA THR A 46 44.70 -4.79 10.22
C THR A 46 44.89 -5.80 9.11
N VAL A 47 45.80 -6.77 9.29
CA VAL A 47 45.98 -7.88 8.36
C VAL A 47 44.71 -8.72 8.26
N GLN A 48 44.02 -9.03 9.36
CA GLN A 48 42.76 -9.77 9.31
C GLN A 48 41.68 -9.01 8.54
N ARG A 49 41.53 -7.70 8.76
CA ARG A 49 40.62 -6.83 8.00
C ARG A 49 40.98 -6.77 6.51
N LEU A 50 42.27 -6.72 6.20
CA LEU A 50 42.79 -6.80 4.82
C LEU A 50 42.45 -8.15 4.18
N MET A 51 42.57 -9.26 4.92
CA MET A 51 42.24 -10.60 4.43
C MET A 51 40.77 -10.69 3.95
N VAL A 52 39.85 -10.00 4.63
CA VAL A 52 38.42 -9.99 4.31
C VAL A 52 37.98 -8.80 3.44
N GLY A 53 38.90 -7.93 3.02
CA GLY A 53 38.61 -6.78 2.15
C GLY A 53 38.02 -5.55 2.84
N LEU A 54 38.01 -5.53 4.18
CA LEU A 54 37.58 -4.36 4.97
C LEU A 54 38.65 -3.26 4.99
N GLU A 55 39.93 -3.64 4.95
CA GLU A 55 41.04 -2.69 4.83
C GLU A 55 41.39 -2.49 3.35
N ALA A 56 41.59 -1.24 2.94
CA ALA A 56 41.95 -0.91 1.56
C ALA A 56 43.47 -1.03 1.34
N VAL A 57 43.86 -1.53 0.17
CA VAL A 57 45.26 -1.49 -0.25
C VAL A 57 45.55 -0.10 -0.83
N ASP A 58 46.05 0.78 0.02
CA ASP A 58 46.58 2.06 -0.42
C ASP A 58 47.95 1.91 -1.08
N ASP A 59 48.47 3.03 -1.57
CA ASP A 59 49.73 3.09 -2.28
C ASP A 59 50.94 2.63 -1.45
N SER A 60 50.95 3.01 -0.18
CA SER A 60 52.02 2.69 0.74
C SER A 60 51.99 1.20 1.11
N LEU A 61 50.80 0.66 1.33
CA LEU A 61 50.59 -0.76 1.62
C LEU A 61 50.91 -1.61 0.39
N ALA A 62 50.54 -1.18 -0.82
CA ALA A 62 50.91 -1.86 -2.07
C ALA A 62 52.43 -1.99 -2.25
N GLU A 63 53.19 -0.95 -1.89
CA GLU A 63 54.66 -0.98 -1.90
C GLU A 63 55.22 -1.98 -0.88
N ARG A 64 54.66 -2.01 0.35
CA ARG A 64 55.06 -2.99 1.38
C ARG A 64 54.71 -4.43 0.97
N LEU A 65 53.54 -4.64 0.36
CA LEU A 65 53.12 -5.92 -0.19
C LEU A 65 54.03 -6.38 -1.33
N SER A 66 54.42 -5.47 -2.24
CA SER A 66 55.35 -5.76 -3.32
C SER A 66 56.72 -6.22 -2.80
N ARG A 67 57.25 -5.54 -1.78
CA ARG A 67 58.52 -5.92 -1.15
C ARG A 67 58.44 -7.25 -0.39
N CYS A 68 57.34 -7.51 0.31
CA CYS A 68 57.19 -8.70 1.14
C CYS A 68 56.79 -9.95 0.33
N LEU A 69 55.78 -9.84 -0.53
CA LEU A 69 55.13 -10.94 -1.24
C LEU A 69 55.48 -11.00 -2.73
N GLY A 70 56.20 -10.00 -3.26
CA GLY A 70 56.47 -9.88 -4.68
C GLY A 70 55.31 -9.27 -5.46
N SER A 71 55.34 -9.44 -6.79
CA SER A 71 54.52 -8.67 -7.74
C SER A 71 54.83 -7.18 -7.69
N SER A 72 54.32 -6.40 -8.64
CA SER A 72 54.53 -4.95 -8.65
C SER A 72 53.54 -4.24 -7.72
N ARG A 73 53.91 -3.04 -7.24
CA ARG A 73 52.95 -2.11 -6.61
C ARG A 73 51.69 -1.92 -7.47
N ALA A 74 51.87 -1.77 -8.79
CA ALA A 74 50.78 -1.62 -9.74
C ALA A 74 49.82 -2.82 -9.76
N PHE A 75 50.33 -4.05 -9.59
CA PHE A 75 49.50 -5.24 -9.48
C PHE A 75 48.57 -5.18 -8.25
N TRP A 76 49.09 -4.80 -7.08
CA TRP A 76 48.30 -4.73 -5.86
C TRP A 76 47.23 -3.63 -5.92
N ILE A 77 47.57 -2.46 -6.47
CA ILE A 77 46.60 -1.39 -6.72
C ILE A 77 45.52 -1.82 -7.70
N ALA A 78 45.89 -2.46 -8.81
CA ALA A 78 44.91 -2.97 -9.78
C ALA A 78 43.99 -4.03 -9.15
N ARG A 79 44.53 -4.89 -8.28
CA ARG A 79 43.74 -5.93 -7.59
C ARG A 79 42.72 -5.33 -6.63
N GLU A 80 43.09 -4.29 -5.90
CA GLU A 80 42.18 -3.55 -5.02
C GLU A 80 41.12 -2.81 -5.83
N ALA A 81 41.51 -2.10 -6.88
CA ALA A 81 40.57 -1.39 -7.74
C ALA A 81 39.52 -2.36 -8.34
N GLN A 82 39.96 -3.53 -8.82
CA GLN A 82 39.07 -4.57 -9.33
C GLN A 82 38.10 -5.08 -8.25
N TYR A 83 38.61 -5.39 -7.05
CA TYR A 83 37.77 -5.85 -5.94
C TYR A 83 36.70 -4.81 -5.56
N ARG A 84 37.06 -3.52 -5.48
CA ARG A 84 36.12 -2.44 -5.14
C ARG A 84 35.07 -2.25 -6.23
N ALA A 85 35.47 -2.26 -7.49
CA ALA A 85 34.55 -2.17 -8.62
C ALA A 85 33.57 -3.36 -8.65
N ASP A 86 34.06 -4.58 -8.46
CA ASP A 86 33.21 -5.78 -8.40
C ASP A 86 32.26 -5.76 -7.19
N SER A 87 32.74 -5.31 -6.03
CA SER A 87 31.91 -5.23 -4.82
C SER A 87 30.79 -4.21 -4.96
N GLU A 88 31.08 -3.03 -5.53
CA GLU A 88 30.06 -2.00 -5.78
C GLU A 88 29.03 -2.49 -6.80
N ARG A 89 29.48 -3.07 -7.91
CA ARG A 89 28.59 -3.66 -8.92
C ARG A 89 27.67 -4.75 -8.35
N LEU A 90 28.20 -5.63 -7.50
CA LEU A 90 27.41 -6.67 -6.85
C LEU A 90 26.42 -6.10 -5.83
N ARG A 91 26.81 -5.05 -5.11
CA ARG A 91 25.92 -4.32 -4.21
C ARG A 91 24.76 -3.68 -4.97
N GLU A 92 25.04 -2.93 -6.02
CA GLU A 92 24.01 -2.31 -6.88
C GLU A 92 23.06 -3.36 -7.44
N ARG A 93 23.59 -4.49 -7.94
CA ARG A 93 22.76 -5.62 -8.43
C ARG A 93 21.84 -6.17 -7.34
N ARG A 94 22.35 -6.38 -6.11
CA ARG A 94 21.53 -6.85 -4.98
C ARG A 94 20.44 -5.85 -4.60
N GLU A 95 20.76 -4.57 -4.53
CA GLU A 95 19.78 -3.51 -4.24
C GLU A 95 18.67 -3.49 -5.32
N VAL A 96 19.03 -3.67 -6.59
CA VAL A 96 18.06 -3.80 -7.69
C VAL A 96 17.18 -5.04 -7.53
N ASP A 97 17.77 -6.21 -7.22
CA ASP A 97 17.03 -7.46 -7.04
C ASP A 97 16.07 -7.39 -5.86
N GLU A 98 16.49 -6.80 -4.74
CA GLU A 98 15.65 -6.56 -3.56
C GLU A 98 14.46 -5.66 -3.91
N ARG A 99 14.69 -4.58 -4.66
CA ARG A 99 13.63 -3.69 -5.13
C ARG A 99 12.64 -4.39 -6.04
N ILE A 100 13.12 -5.24 -6.97
CA ILE A 100 12.25 -6.04 -7.84
C ILE A 100 11.42 -7.01 -7.00
N ALA A 101 12.05 -7.72 -6.06
CA ALA A 101 11.38 -8.69 -5.20
C ALA A 101 10.30 -8.01 -4.33
N TRP A 102 10.59 -6.83 -3.78
CA TRP A 102 9.62 -6.00 -3.07
C TRP A 102 8.44 -5.59 -3.97
N ALA A 103 8.70 -5.09 -5.17
CA ALA A 103 7.65 -4.63 -6.08
C ALA A 103 6.69 -5.76 -6.50
N ARG A 104 7.17 -7.00 -6.58
CA ARG A 104 6.36 -8.19 -6.89
C ARG A 104 5.30 -8.53 -5.84
N GLN A 105 5.37 -7.93 -4.65
CA GLN A 105 4.36 -8.09 -3.61
C GLN A 105 3.06 -7.32 -3.92
N PHE A 106 3.08 -6.38 -4.87
CA PHE A 106 1.94 -5.55 -5.23
C PHE A 106 1.25 -6.03 -6.51
N PRO A 107 -0.05 -5.74 -6.72
CA PRO A 107 -0.79 -6.15 -7.92
C PRO A 107 -0.47 -5.23 -9.11
N LEU A 108 0.78 -5.26 -9.59
CA LEU A 108 1.34 -4.32 -10.58
C LEU A 108 0.48 -4.16 -11.83
N ARG A 109 -0.05 -5.26 -12.38
CA ARG A 109 -0.89 -5.24 -13.58
C ARG A 109 -2.20 -4.51 -13.35
N ASP A 110 -2.82 -4.72 -12.20
CA ASP A 110 -4.06 -4.04 -11.85
C ASP A 110 -3.78 -2.55 -11.61
N MET A 111 -2.69 -2.22 -10.91
CA MET A 111 -2.27 -0.82 -10.69
C MET A 111 -2.04 -0.05 -12.00
N VAL A 112 -1.46 -0.68 -13.03
CA VAL A 112 -1.35 -0.08 -14.39
C VAL A 112 -2.73 0.08 -15.02
N SER A 113 -3.57 -0.96 -15.01
CA SER A 113 -4.91 -0.90 -15.62
C SER A 113 -5.85 0.11 -14.97
N LEU A 114 -5.67 0.35 -13.66
CA LEU A 114 -6.40 1.35 -12.88
C LEU A 114 -5.75 2.74 -12.98
N GLY A 115 -4.60 2.85 -13.66
CA GLY A 115 -3.87 4.08 -13.92
C GLY A 115 -3.21 4.70 -12.69
N TRP A 116 -2.91 3.89 -11.68
CA TRP A 116 -2.21 4.35 -10.46
C TRP A 116 -0.71 4.51 -10.68
N ILE A 117 -0.16 3.71 -11.59
CA ILE A 117 1.23 3.76 -12.03
C ILE A 117 1.28 3.72 -13.57
N ARG A 118 2.37 4.20 -14.15
CA ARG A 118 2.59 4.10 -15.59
C ARG A 118 2.95 2.67 -15.98
N ASP A 119 2.68 2.35 -17.24
CA ASP A 119 3.13 1.07 -17.82
C ASP A 119 4.67 1.01 -17.84
N PHE A 120 5.21 -0.20 -17.71
CA PHE A 120 6.63 -0.45 -17.47
C PHE A 120 7.18 -1.50 -18.44
N ARG A 121 8.44 -1.29 -18.86
CA ARG A 121 9.13 -2.18 -19.82
C ARG A 121 10.11 -3.16 -19.18
N SER A 122 10.38 -3.02 -17.88
CA SER A 122 11.27 -3.90 -17.12
C SER A 122 10.80 -4.04 -15.67
N PRO A 123 11.21 -5.10 -14.96
CA PRO A 123 10.92 -5.25 -13.53
C PRO A 123 11.47 -4.11 -12.66
N VAL A 124 12.63 -3.56 -13.02
CA VAL A 124 13.23 -2.41 -12.32
C VAL A 124 12.34 -1.18 -12.47
N ALA A 125 11.88 -0.89 -13.69
CA ALA A 125 10.98 0.23 -13.95
C ALA A 125 9.64 0.07 -13.21
N ALA A 126 9.14 -1.17 -13.05
CA ALA A 126 7.96 -1.44 -12.23
C ALA A 126 8.21 -1.08 -10.76
N ALA A 127 9.37 -1.47 -10.22
CA ALA A 127 9.77 -1.10 -8.86
C ALA A 127 9.93 0.42 -8.68
N ASP A 128 10.49 1.12 -9.67
CA ASP A 128 10.58 2.59 -9.68
C ASP A 128 9.19 3.25 -9.60
N GLU A 129 8.23 2.79 -10.40
CA GLU A 129 6.88 3.35 -10.38
C GLU A 129 6.14 3.03 -9.07
N CYS A 130 6.38 1.86 -8.46
CA CYS A 130 5.89 1.56 -7.11
C CYS A 130 6.47 2.51 -6.06
N LEU A 131 7.79 2.73 -6.05
CA LEU A 131 8.44 3.67 -5.12
C LEU A 131 7.86 5.09 -5.28
N LYS A 132 7.61 5.53 -6.52
CA LYS A 132 6.94 6.81 -6.81
C LYS A 132 5.53 6.88 -6.24
N LEU A 133 4.70 5.84 -6.41
CA LEU A 133 3.36 5.77 -5.83
C LEU A 133 3.40 5.87 -4.30
N PHE A 134 4.30 5.14 -3.66
CA PHE A 134 4.46 5.18 -2.22
C PHE A 134 5.15 6.46 -1.72
N GLY A 135 5.75 7.25 -2.62
CA GLY A 135 6.42 8.52 -2.30
C GLY A 135 7.64 8.30 -1.41
N VAL A 136 8.44 7.27 -1.70
CA VAL A 136 9.64 6.88 -0.94
C VAL A 136 10.81 6.61 -1.90
N PRO A 137 12.06 6.90 -1.49
CA PRO A 137 13.22 6.76 -2.38
C PRO A 137 13.66 5.31 -2.59
N ASP A 138 13.43 4.44 -1.61
CA ASP A 138 13.89 3.04 -1.62
C ASP A 138 13.00 2.15 -0.71
N VAL A 139 13.31 0.84 -0.69
CA VAL A 139 12.58 -0.17 0.09
C VAL A 139 12.78 0.03 1.60
N ALA A 140 13.95 0.50 2.04
CA ALA A 140 14.22 0.73 3.45
C ALA A 140 13.35 1.89 3.99
N ALA A 141 13.24 2.98 3.24
CA ALA A 141 12.34 4.10 3.55
C ALA A 141 10.87 3.67 3.51
N TRP A 142 10.48 2.78 2.59
CA TRP A 142 9.15 2.17 2.61
C TRP A 142 8.90 1.39 3.90
N GLN A 143 9.84 0.54 4.32
CA GLN A 143 9.72 -0.24 5.56
C GLN A 143 9.69 0.66 6.80
N ALA A 144 10.52 1.70 6.86
CA ALA A 144 10.50 2.65 7.97
C ALA A 144 9.16 3.40 8.09
N ARG A 145 8.58 3.79 6.95
CA ARG A 145 7.32 4.55 6.91
C ARG A 145 6.08 3.69 7.12
N PHE A 146 6.02 2.53 6.48
CA PHE A 146 4.81 1.70 6.40
C PHE A 146 4.90 0.37 7.16
N GLY A 147 6.11 -0.05 7.54
CA GLY A 147 6.38 -1.25 8.31
C GLY A 147 5.95 -1.16 9.79
N GLY A 148 5.59 0.04 10.27
CA GLY A 148 5.04 0.26 11.61
C GLY A 148 3.53 0.48 11.69
N THR A 149 2.86 0.95 10.63
CA THR A 149 1.63 1.77 10.81
C THR A 149 0.48 1.61 9.80
N ALA A 150 0.52 0.68 8.84
CA ALA A 150 -0.69 0.27 8.08
C ALA A 150 -0.38 -0.89 7.12
N ALA A 151 0.76 -0.83 6.42
CA ALA A 151 1.17 -1.91 5.50
C ALA A 151 1.64 -3.16 6.25
N ALA A 152 2.30 -2.99 7.39
CA ALA A 152 2.61 -4.11 8.28
C ALA A 152 1.37 -4.74 8.92
N VAL A 153 0.24 -4.04 8.97
CA VAL A 153 -0.99 -4.60 9.52
C VAL A 153 -1.85 -5.24 8.44
N ALA A 154 -1.91 -4.65 7.24
CA ALA A 154 -2.35 -5.38 6.04
C ALA A 154 -1.59 -6.70 5.86
N PHE A 155 -0.31 -6.77 6.26
CA PHE A 155 0.53 -7.97 6.26
C PHE A 155 0.24 -8.96 7.42
N ARG A 156 -0.36 -8.51 8.53
CA ARG A 156 -0.75 -9.35 9.68
C ARG A 156 -2.16 -9.94 9.57
N MET A 157 -2.95 -9.49 8.62
CA MET A 157 -4.34 -9.93 8.36
C MET A 157 -4.46 -11.45 8.14
N SER A 158 -4.90 -12.19 9.16
CA SER A 158 -5.19 -13.63 9.13
C SER A 158 -6.70 -13.95 9.13
N GLY A 159 -7.46 -13.32 8.23
CA GLY A 159 -8.90 -13.58 8.08
C GLY A 159 -9.26 -14.68 7.08
N ALA A 160 -10.46 -15.26 7.22
CA ALA A 160 -11.00 -16.35 6.38
C ALA A 160 -11.17 -16.02 4.88
N VAL A 161 -11.04 -14.75 4.49
CA VAL A 161 -10.94 -14.30 3.08
C VAL A 161 -9.47 -14.01 2.81
N ARG A 162 -8.86 -14.70 1.83
CA ARG A 162 -7.47 -14.50 1.42
C ARG A 162 -7.27 -13.06 0.90
N LYS A 163 -6.92 -12.14 1.81
CA LYS A 163 -6.53 -10.76 1.50
C LYS A 163 -5.08 -10.78 1.07
N ASP A 164 -4.76 -10.08 -0.02
CA ASP A 164 -3.38 -9.81 -0.43
C ASP A 164 -2.94 -8.48 0.23
N PRO A 165 -1.99 -8.51 1.18
CA PRO A 165 -1.50 -7.33 1.87
C PRO A 165 -1.01 -6.23 0.92
N GLY A 166 -0.35 -6.60 -0.18
CA GLY A 166 0.16 -5.66 -1.16
C GLY A 166 -0.98 -4.99 -1.93
N ALA A 167 -2.02 -5.74 -2.26
CA ALA A 167 -3.20 -5.21 -2.93
C ALA A 167 -3.96 -4.18 -2.07
N VAL A 168 -4.14 -4.48 -0.78
CA VAL A 168 -4.75 -3.55 0.19
C VAL A 168 -3.88 -2.31 0.37
N SER A 169 -2.57 -2.49 0.57
CA SER A 169 -1.62 -1.38 0.76
C SER A 169 -1.58 -0.43 -0.45
N ALA A 170 -1.58 -0.97 -1.67
CA ALA A 170 -1.61 -0.17 -2.88
C ALA A 170 -2.92 0.63 -3.02
N TRP A 171 -4.07 0.00 -2.70
CA TRP A 171 -5.38 0.65 -2.77
C TRP A 171 -5.51 1.79 -1.75
N LEU A 172 -5.09 1.56 -0.51
CA LEU A 172 -5.07 2.60 0.52
C LEU A 172 -4.13 3.73 0.13
N ARG A 173 -2.90 3.43 -0.31
CA ARG A 173 -1.94 4.48 -0.70
C ARG A 173 -2.45 5.33 -1.87
N TRP A 174 -3.09 4.70 -2.86
CA TRP A 174 -3.72 5.46 -3.94
C TRP A 174 -4.81 6.39 -3.42
N ALA A 175 -5.68 5.87 -2.53
CA ALA A 175 -6.73 6.69 -1.92
C ALA A 175 -6.17 7.87 -1.13
N GLU A 176 -5.07 7.67 -0.40
CA GLU A 176 -4.37 8.73 0.34
C GLU A 176 -3.90 9.85 -0.59
N ILE A 177 -3.26 9.51 -1.72
CA ILE A 177 -2.76 10.51 -2.67
C ILE A 177 -3.92 11.36 -3.22
N VAL A 178 -5.03 10.71 -3.58
CA VAL A 178 -6.21 11.41 -4.09
C VAL A 178 -6.83 12.28 -3.00
N ALA A 179 -6.96 11.74 -1.79
CA ALA A 179 -7.52 12.44 -0.65
C ALA A 179 -6.65 13.64 -0.25
N GLU A 180 -5.32 13.51 -0.18
CA GLU A 180 -4.36 14.58 0.10
C GLU A 180 -4.57 15.77 -0.86
N ARG A 181 -4.76 15.50 -2.15
CA ARG A 181 -5.00 16.52 -3.19
C ARG A 181 -6.40 17.12 -3.19
N THR A 182 -7.37 16.49 -2.52
CA THR A 182 -8.76 16.96 -2.48
C THR A 182 -8.89 18.14 -1.49
N PRO A 183 -9.31 19.34 -1.91
CA PRO A 183 -9.54 20.44 -0.99
C PRO A 183 -10.66 20.11 0.00
N CYS A 184 -10.41 20.31 1.29
CA CYS A 184 -11.41 20.13 2.34
C CYS A 184 -11.29 21.25 3.38
N ALA A 185 -12.39 21.59 4.03
CA ALA A 185 -12.40 22.40 5.24
C ALA A 185 -11.78 21.62 6.41
N SER A 186 -11.73 22.22 7.60
CA SER A 186 -11.29 21.50 8.79
C SER A 186 -12.36 20.52 9.29
N TRP A 187 -11.89 19.33 9.70
CA TRP A 187 -12.71 18.28 10.29
C TRP A 187 -13.56 18.81 11.43
N ASN A 188 -14.88 18.62 11.31
CA ASN A 188 -15.85 18.97 12.33
C ASN A 188 -16.85 17.80 12.47
N PRO A 189 -16.77 17.00 13.56
CA PRO A 189 -17.59 15.82 13.73
C PRO A 189 -19.08 16.15 13.88
N ASP A 190 -19.43 17.27 14.50
CA ASP A 190 -20.82 17.68 14.71
C ASP A 190 -21.46 18.12 13.39
N CYS A 191 -20.78 18.98 12.64
CA CYS A 191 -21.23 19.33 11.29
C CYS A 191 -21.26 18.10 10.37
N PHE A 192 -20.33 17.17 10.50
CA PHE A 192 -20.35 15.93 9.71
C PHE A 192 -21.61 15.10 9.99
N ARG A 193 -22.00 14.91 11.27
CA ARG A 193 -23.27 14.25 11.62
C ARG A 193 -24.48 14.91 10.96
N GLU A 194 -24.51 16.24 10.90
CA GLU A 194 -25.57 16.98 10.20
C GLU A 194 -25.53 16.73 8.68
N ARG A 195 -24.35 16.73 8.06
CA ARG A 195 -24.18 16.45 6.62
C ARG A 195 -24.59 15.03 6.26
N LEU A 196 -24.43 14.05 7.16
CA LEU A 196 -24.90 12.68 6.93
C LEU A 196 -26.42 12.61 6.72
N GLN A 197 -27.20 13.47 7.38
CA GLN A 197 -28.65 13.55 7.15
C GLN A 197 -28.98 14.05 5.73
N ALA A 198 -28.16 14.96 5.19
CA ALA A 198 -28.28 15.38 3.80
C ALA A 198 -27.81 14.29 2.81
N ALA A 199 -26.71 13.61 3.12
CA ALA A 199 -26.20 12.48 2.35
C ALA A 199 -27.24 11.34 2.26
N ARG A 200 -27.96 11.04 3.34
CA ARG A 200 -29.05 10.05 3.33
C ARG A 200 -30.08 10.31 2.25
N ARG A 201 -30.48 11.57 2.05
CA ARG A 201 -31.46 11.95 1.02
C ARG A 201 -30.93 11.74 -0.40
N LEU A 202 -29.60 11.76 -0.59
CA LEU A 202 -28.99 11.49 -1.89
C LEU A 202 -29.18 10.04 -2.34
N SER A 203 -29.46 9.10 -1.42
CA SER A 203 -29.75 7.70 -1.78
C SER A 203 -30.90 7.55 -2.77
N TRP A 204 -31.83 8.50 -2.81
CA TRP A 204 -32.91 8.51 -3.80
C TRP A 204 -32.45 8.70 -5.24
N LYS A 205 -31.32 9.39 -5.45
CA LYS A 205 -30.79 9.64 -6.78
C LYS A 205 -30.28 8.31 -7.35
N LYS A 206 -30.75 7.96 -8.55
CA LYS A 206 -30.47 6.67 -9.19
C LYS A 206 -29.05 6.58 -9.75
N ASP A 207 -28.51 7.70 -10.20
CA ASP A 207 -27.27 7.75 -10.96
C ASP A 207 -26.11 8.27 -10.08
N PRO A 208 -25.04 7.47 -9.89
CA PRO A 208 -23.80 7.90 -9.24
C PRO A 208 -23.23 9.21 -9.78
N ALA A 209 -23.32 9.46 -11.09
CA ALA A 209 -22.82 10.69 -11.70
C ALA A 209 -23.52 11.95 -11.16
N VAL A 210 -24.74 11.80 -10.63
CA VAL A 210 -25.53 12.88 -10.03
C VAL A 210 -25.24 13.04 -8.55
N PHE A 211 -25.19 11.95 -7.77
CA PHE A 211 -25.05 12.07 -6.32
C PHE A 211 -23.61 12.11 -5.82
N LEU A 212 -22.65 11.47 -6.50
CA LEU A 212 -21.26 11.41 -6.03
C LEU A 212 -20.60 12.79 -5.93
N PRO A 213 -20.75 13.71 -6.91
CA PRO A 213 -20.18 15.05 -6.79
C PRO A 213 -20.75 15.81 -5.58
N VAL A 214 -22.07 15.72 -5.36
CA VAL A 214 -22.75 16.36 -4.23
C VAL A 214 -22.31 15.74 -2.90
N LEU A 215 -22.21 14.41 -2.84
CA LEU A 215 -21.73 13.69 -1.66
C LEU A 215 -20.31 14.12 -1.29
N ARG A 216 -19.40 14.15 -2.28
CA ARG A 216 -18.02 14.61 -2.09
C ARG A 216 -17.97 16.04 -1.57
N GLN A 217 -18.77 16.94 -2.14
CA GLN A 217 -18.82 18.33 -1.70
C GLN A 217 -19.30 18.43 -0.24
N LEU A 218 -20.43 17.79 0.10
CA LEU A 218 -20.98 17.82 1.46
C LEU A 218 -19.98 17.33 2.52
N CYS A 219 -19.20 16.30 2.18
CA CYS A 219 -18.16 15.75 3.04
C CYS A 219 -16.91 16.66 3.10
N ALA A 220 -16.48 17.20 1.96
CA ALA A 220 -15.30 18.07 1.89
C ALA A 220 -15.50 19.38 2.67
N GLU A 221 -16.72 19.93 2.70
CA GLU A 221 -17.10 21.11 3.48
C GLU A 221 -16.93 20.93 5.01
N VAL A 222 -16.76 19.70 5.48
CA VAL A 222 -16.59 19.34 6.91
C VAL A 222 -15.35 18.49 7.16
N GLY A 223 -14.37 18.54 6.24
CA GLY A 223 -13.05 17.94 6.43
C GLY A 223 -12.93 16.46 6.08
N VAL A 224 -13.84 15.90 5.28
CA VAL A 224 -13.78 14.51 4.81
C VAL A 224 -13.57 14.44 3.31
N ALA A 225 -12.43 13.91 2.89
CA ALA A 225 -12.15 13.60 1.49
C ALA A 225 -12.73 12.22 1.13
N VAL A 226 -13.84 12.20 0.39
CA VAL A 226 -14.46 10.97 -0.11
C VAL A 226 -13.86 10.57 -1.47
N VAL A 227 -13.11 9.48 -1.45
CA VAL A 227 -12.46 8.88 -2.63
C VAL A 227 -13.24 7.67 -3.09
N VAL A 228 -13.39 7.54 -4.41
CA VAL A 228 -13.92 6.30 -5.01
C VAL A 228 -12.80 5.66 -5.79
N ALA A 229 -12.44 4.44 -5.43
CA ALA A 229 -11.35 3.71 -6.05
C ALA A 229 -11.69 2.23 -6.15
N ARG A 230 -11.62 1.67 -7.37
CA ARG A 230 -11.76 0.22 -7.58
C ARG A 230 -10.67 -0.52 -6.80
N THR A 231 -11.01 -1.69 -6.27
CA THR A 231 -10.01 -2.54 -5.65
C THR A 231 -9.31 -3.41 -6.70
N PRO A 232 -7.98 -3.59 -6.58
CA PRO A 232 -7.25 -4.58 -7.36
C PRO A 232 -7.61 -5.99 -6.86
N LYS A 233 -7.29 -7.00 -7.66
CA LYS A 233 -7.41 -8.41 -7.25
C LYS A 233 -6.64 -8.63 -5.96
N GLY A 234 -7.24 -9.40 -5.04
CA GLY A 234 -6.69 -9.63 -3.70
C GLY A 234 -7.10 -8.59 -2.66
N CYS A 235 -7.74 -7.48 -3.03
CA CYS A 235 -8.30 -6.51 -2.09
C CYS A 235 -9.85 -6.63 -2.03
N PRO A 236 -10.41 -7.26 -0.98
CA PRO A 236 -11.86 -7.49 -0.91
C PRO A 236 -12.65 -6.38 -0.22
N ALA A 237 -12.04 -5.27 0.20
CA ALA A 237 -12.69 -4.23 0.99
C ALA A 237 -13.81 -3.51 0.22
N SER A 238 -14.92 -3.16 0.90
CA SER A 238 -15.94 -2.26 0.36
C SER A 238 -15.66 -0.81 0.74
N GLY A 239 -15.14 -0.58 1.95
CA GLY A 239 -14.72 0.73 2.44
C GLY A 239 -13.45 0.70 3.30
N ALA A 240 -12.87 1.88 3.49
CA ALA A 240 -11.92 2.15 4.56
C ALA A 240 -11.91 3.65 4.92
N THR A 241 -11.57 3.95 6.17
CA THR A 241 -11.45 5.31 6.69
C THR A 241 -10.21 5.49 7.54
N ARG A 242 -9.63 6.69 7.49
CA ARG A 242 -8.55 7.10 8.40
C ARG A 242 -8.41 8.62 8.45
N PHE A 243 -7.78 9.15 9.48
CA PHE A 243 -7.34 10.55 9.48
C PHE A 243 -5.99 10.68 8.77
N LEU A 244 -5.89 11.67 7.86
CA LEU A 244 -4.63 12.05 7.21
C LEU A 244 -3.88 13.12 8.01
N SER A 245 -4.61 13.87 8.83
CA SER A 245 -4.10 14.87 9.77
C SER A 245 -5.16 15.16 10.82
N GLN A 246 -4.86 16.03 11.79
CA GLN A 246 -5.83 16.46 12.81
C GLN A 246 -7.08 17.14 12.23
N THR A 247 -7.01 17.67 11.01
CA THR A 247 -8.06 18.47 10.38
C THR A 247 -8.67 17.82 9.14
N LYS A 248 -8.21 16.62 8.74
CA LYS A 248 -8.66 16.00 7.49
C LYS A 248 -8.76 14.49 7.61
N ALA A 249 -9.95 13.97 7.35
CA ALA A 249 -10.23 12.56 7.23
C ALA A 249 -10.29 12.13 5.75
N MET A 250 -9.93 10.87 5.51
CA MET A 250 -10.13 10.17 4.25
C MET A 250 -11.18 9.08 4.45
N MET A 251 -12.07 8.96 3.47
CA MET A 251 -12.97 7.82 3.30
C MET A 251 -12.81 7.31 1.88
N VAL A 252 -12.45 6.05 1.72
CA VAL A 252 -12.38 5.40 0.41
C VAL A 252 -13.47 4.35 0.28
N LEU A 253 -14.16 4.35 -0.86
CA LEU A 253 -15.25 3.42 -1.18
C LEU A 253 -14.95 2.71 -2.49
N SER A 254 -15.05 1.38 -2.48
CA SER A 254 -14.71 0.56 -3.65
C SER A 254 -15.88 0.25 -4.57
N PHE A 255 -17.12 0.62 -4.18
CA PHE A 255 -18.34 0.18 -4.90
C PHE A 255 -18.41 -1.35 -5.06
N ARG A 256 -17.84 -2.13 -4.13
CA ARG A 256 -18.00 -3.59 -4.11
C ARG A 256 -19.48 -3.95 -4.22
N TYR A 257 -19.76 -5.02 -4.98
CA TYR A 257 -21.10 -5.46 -5.36
C TYR A 257 -21.92 -4.50 -6.24
N ARG A 258 -21.52 -3.22 -6.40
CA ARG A 258 -22.17 -2.21 -7.24
C ARG A 258 -23.67 -2.13 -7.02
N SER A 259 -24.09 -2.15 -5.75
CA SER A 259 -25.49 -2.13 -5.34
C SER A 259 -25.75 -0.91 -4.47
N ASP A 260 -26.92 -0.28 -4.60
CA ASP A 260 -27.25 0.91 -3.81
C ASP A 260 -27.29 0.65 -2.32
N ASP A 261 -27.88 -0.46 -1.90
CA ASP A 261 -27.92 -0.90 -0.51
C ASP A 261 -26.52 -1.05 0.10
N GLN A 262 -25.62 -1.73 -0.62
CA GLN A 262 -24.25 -1.98 -0.15
C GLN A 262 -23.45 -0.68 -0.11
N PHE A 263 -23.49 0.13 -1.18
CA PHE A 263 -22.74 1.39 -1.23
C PHE A 263 -23.14 2.34 -0.10
N TRP A 264 -24.44 2.57 0.10
CA TRP A 264 -24.91 3.51 1.12
C TRP A 264 -24.67 2.98 2.53
N PHE A 265 -24.86 1.67 2.76
CA PHE A 265 -24.52 1.07 4.06
C PHE A 265 -23.03 1.23 4.38
N THR A 266 -22.14 0.85 3.46
CA THR A 266 -20.69 1.04 3.63
C THR A 266 -20.36 2.50 3.89
N PHE A 267 -20.92 3.45 3.13
CA PHE A 267 -20.68 4.88 3.37
C PHE A 267 -21.04 5.32 4.81
N PHE A 268 -22.20 4.89 5.33
CA PHE A 268 -22.61 5.26 6.69
C PHE A 268 -21.84 4.51 7.78
N HIS A 269 -21.43 3.27 7.51
CA HIS A 269 -20.56 2.48 8.39
C HIS A 269 -19.19 3.15 8.55
N GLU A 270 -18.56 3.50 7.43
CA GLU A 270 -17.31 4.26 7.40
C GLU A 270 -17.45 5.64 8.08
N ALA A 271 -18.60 6.31 7.89
CA ALA A 271 -18.89 7.54 8.60
C ALA A 271 -19.00 7.32 10.12
N GLY A 272 -19.53 6.17 10.56
CA GLY A 272 -19.56 5.74 11.95
C GLY A 272 -18.16 5.67 12.55
N HIS A 273 -17.21 5.04 11.85
CA HIS A 273 -15.81 5.00 12.31
C HIS A 273 -15.22 6.39 12.52
N LEU A 274 -15.41 7.30 11.57
CA LEU A 274 -14.91 8.67 11.70
C LEU A 274 -15.56 9.44 12.86
N VAL A 275 -16.82 9.15 13.18
CA VAL A 275 -17.62 9.89 14.17
C VAL A 275 -17.43 9.35 15.59
N LEU A 276 -17.31 8.03 15.74
CA LEU A 276 -17.34 7.35 17.04
C LEU A 276 -15.95 7.01 17.55
N HIS A 277 -14.98 6.74 16.67
CA HIS A 277 -13.71 6.14 17.06
C HIS A 277 -12.52 7.10 16.92
N GLY A 278 -11.39 6.68 17.49
CA GLY A 278 -10.18 7.49 17.64
C GLY A 278 -9.50 7.88 16.31
N ARG A 279 -8.77 9.00 16.32
CA ARG A 279 -8.14 9.58 15.12
C ARG A 279 -6.88 8.85 14.64
N ASP A 280 -6.30 8.00 15.46
CA ASP A 280 -5.01 7.34 15.19
C ASP A 280 -5.15 5.98 14.49
N ALA A 281 -6.39 5.50 14.30
CA ALA A 281 -6.67 4.19 13.74
C ALA A 281 -7.03 4.23 12.25
N LEU A 282 -6.56 3.21 11.53
CA LEU A 282 -7.06 2.84 10.21
C LEU A 282 -8.24 1.88 10.43
N PHE A 283 -9.40 2.23 9.88
CA PHE A 283 -10.57 1.36 9.88
C PHE A 283 -10.74 0.80 8.48
N LEU A 284 -10.65 -0.53 8.35
CA LEU A 284 -10.79 -1.25 7.09
C LEU A 284 -11.88 -2.30 7.29
N GLU A 285 -12.90 -2.31 6.43
CA GLU A 285 -14.00 -3.26 6.55
C GLU A 285 -13.52 -4.73 6.55
N GLY A 286 -13.86 -5.46 7.61
CA GLY A 286 -13.39 -6.82 7.88
C GLY A 286 -11.89 -6.92 8.20
N GLY A 287 -11.27 -5.81 8.60
CA GLY A 287 -9.93 -5.67 9.14
C GLY A 287 -9.79 -6.36 10.51
N GLU A 288 -8.59 -6.80 10.89
CA GLU A 288 -8.31 -7.29 12.25
C GLU A 288 -7.92 -6.12 13.19
N GLU A 289 -7.75 -4.92 12.66
CA GLU A 289 -7.42 -3.70 13.42
C GLU A 289 -8.61 -3.11 14.17
N VAL A 290 -9.82 -3.41 13.70
CA VAL A 290 -11.04 -2.88 14.29
C VAL A 290 -11.52 -3.87 15.33
N SER A 291 -11.70 -3.40 16.57
CA SER A 291 -12.26 -4.27 17.59
C SER A 291 -13.68 -4.70 17.19
N PRO A 292 -14.13 -5.91 17.60
CA PRO A 292 -15.52 -6.33 17.36
C PRO A 292 -16.56 -5.36 17.93
N ASP A 293 -16.18 -4.58 18.95
CA ASP A 293 -17.02 -3.54 19.54
C ASP A 293 -17.13 -2.33 18.61
N GLU A 294 -16.03 -1.79 18.11
CA GLU A 294 -16.02 -0.68 17.15
C GLU A 294 -16.74 -1.05 15.83
N GLU A 295 -16.55 -2.27 15.31
CA GLU A 295 -17.30 -2.76 14.14
C GLU A 295 -18.82 -2.80 14.41
N ARG A 296 -19.22 -3.26 15.60
CA ARG A 296 -20.64 -3.27 15.98
C ARG A 296 -21.19 -1.84 16.10
N GLU A 297 -20.47 -0.95 16.76
CA GLU A 297 -20.86 0.46 16.94
C GLU A 297 -21.00 1.18 15.59
N ALA A 298 -20.08 0.95 14.65
CA ALA A 298 -20.18 1.49 13.30
C ALA A 298 -21.39 0.93 12.52
N ASN A 299 -21.71 -0.36 12.68
CA ASN A 299 -22.91 -0.96 12.09
C ASN A 299 -24.19 -0.35 12.68
N GLU A 300 -24.28 -0.23 14.01
CA GLU A 300 -25.42 0.39 14.69
C GLU A 300 -25.58 1.85 14.28
N PHE A 301 -24.48 2.59 14.15
CA PHE A 301 -24.47 3.96 13.65
C PHE A 301 -25.00 4.06 12.21
N ALA A 302 -24.58 3.15 11.34
CA ALA A 302 -25.05 3.10 9.97
C ALA A 302 -26.56 2.83 9.91
N GLU A 303 -27.04 1.83 10.65
CA GLU A 303 -28.46 1.50 10.73
C GLU A 303 -29.29 2.68 11.26
N ALA A 304 -28.86 3.30 12.36
CA ALA A 304 -29.55 4.45 12.97
C ALA A 304 -29.53 5.69 12.06
N THR A 305 -28.49 5.85 11.25
CA THR A 305 -28.42 6.94 10.27
C THR A 305 -29.41 6.70 9.13
N ILE A 306 -29.48 5.47 8.61
CA ILE A 306 -30.39 5.07 7.53
C ILE A 306 -31.86 5.12 8.00
N LEU A 307 -32.11 4.63 9.20
CA LEU A 307 -33.43 4.47 9.81
C LEU A 307 -33.51 5.35 11.07
N PRO A 308 -33.96 6.60 10.96
CA PRO A 308 -34.09 7.49 12.11
C PRO A 308 -34.87 6.87 13.28
N PRO A 309 -34.66 7.37 14.51
CA PRO A 309 -35.31 6.86 15.72
C PRO A 309 -36.82 6.63 15.55
N GLY A 310 -37.30 5.49 16.04
CA GLY A 310 -38.69 5.04 15.92
C GLY A 310 -39.03 4.27 14.64
N GLN A 311 -38.24 4.39 13.57
CA GLN A 311 -38.51 3.70 12.30
C GLN A 311 -37.87 2.32 12.19
N SER A 312 -36.87 2.03 13.04
CA SER A 312 -36.22 0.72 13.06
C SER A 312 -37.19 -0.39 13.51
N ALA A 313 -38.04 -0.14 14.52
CA ALA A 313 -39.06 -1.08 14.99
C ALA A 313 -40.18 -1.29 13.96
N ASP A 314 -40.53 -0.25 13.19
CA ASP A 314 -41.49 -0.37 12.09
C ASP A 314 -41.05 -1.41 11.05
N LEU A 315 -39.74 -1.63 10.87
CA LEU A 315 -39.25 -2.66 9.96
C LEU A 315 -39.51 -4.07 10.45
N ASP A 316 -39.73 -4.34 11.74
CA ASP A 316 -40.00 -5.69 12.22
C ASP A 316 -41.45 -6.13 11.92
N HIS A 317 -42.33 -5.15 11.77
CA HIS A 317 -43.74 -5.34 11.46
C HIS A 317 -44.09 -5.01 10.00
N LEU A 318 -43.13 -4.51 9.22
CA LEU A 318 -43.35 -4.17 7.81
C LEU A 318 -43.74 -5.42 7.01
N PRO A 319 -44.86 -5.39 6.25
CA PRO A 319 -45.20 -6.44 5.30
C PRO A 319 -44.12 -6.59 4.23
N LEU A 320 -43.79 -7.84 3.88
CA LEU A 320 -42.65 -8.19 3.03
C LEU A 320 -43.02 -8.24 1.55
N ASP A 321 -43.87 -7.31 1.10
CA ASP A 321 -44.25 -7.13 -0.29
C ASP A 321 -43.64 -5.83 -0.88
N LYS A 322 -43.65 -5.76 -2.22
CA LYS A 322 -43.03 -4.68 -2.97
C LYS A 322 -43.61 -3.30 -2.63
N ASP A 323 -44.93 -3.20 -2.53
CA ASP A 323 -45.61 -1.91 -2.40
C ASP A 323 -45.45 -1.35 -0.99
N SER A 324 -45.54 -2.21 0.03
CA SER A 324 -45.25 -1.87 1.43
C SER A 324 -43.82 -1.33 1.60
N ILE A 325 -42.83 -1.99 1.00
CA ILE A 325 -41.43 -1.55 1.06
C ILE A 325 -41.22 -0.22 0.33
N LEU A 326 -41.84 -0.03 -0.84
CA LEU A 326 -41.77 1.24 -1.58
C LEU A 326 -42.40 2.40 -0.78
N HIS A 327 -43.55 2.15 -0.14
CA HIS A 327 -44.22 3.13 0.71
C HIS A 327 -43.38 3.47 1.93
N PHE A 328 -42.82 2.45 2.60
CA PHE A 328 -41.92 2.63 3.74
C PHE A 328 -40.69 3.45 3.36
N ALA A 329 -40.00 3.08 2.28
CA ALA A 329 -38.82 3.79 1.77
C ALA A 329 -39.13 5.29 1.54
N ARG A 330 -40.27 5.59 0.90
CA ARG A 330 -40.75 6.96 0.67
C ARG A 330 -41.00 7.73 1.97
N ARG A 331 -41.64 7.10 2.95
CA ARG A 331 -41.92 7.69 4.27
C ARG A 331 -40.64 8.02 5.05
N VAL A 332 -39.66 7.12 5.03
CA VAL A 332 -38.36 7.28 5.71
C VAL A 332 -37.42 8.24 4.98
N GLY A 333 -37.58 8.37 3.66
CA GLY A 333 -36.71 9.21 2.84
C GLY A 333 -35.39 8.54 2.49
N VAL A 334 -35.41 7.23 2.19
CA VAL A 334 -34.26 6.47 1.67
C VAL A 334 -34.60 5.67 0.41
N ALA A 335 -33.58 5.22 -0.34
CA ALA A 335 -33.78 4.31 -1.46
C ALA A 335 -34.48 3.01 -1.05
N PRO A 336 -35.40 2.46 -1.88
CA PRO A 336 -36.01 1.16 -1.63
C PRO A 336 -35.01 0.01 -1.47
N GLY A 337 -33.92 0.03 -2.24
CA GLY A 337 -32.85 -0.97 -2.13
C GLY A 337 -32.24 -1.01 -0.73
N LEU A 338 -32.06 0.15 -0.10
CA LEU A 338 -31.50 0.26 1.25
C LEU A 338 -32.42 -0.37 2.30
N VAL A 339 -33.74 -0.22 2.16
CA VAL A 339 -34.73 -0.91 3.00
C VAL A 339 -34.65 -2.42 2.82
N VAL A 340 -34.54 -2.90 1.58
CA VAL A 340 -34.34 -4.34 1.29
C VAL A 340 -33.05 -4.84 1.93
N GLY A 341 -31.94 -4.08 1.84
CA GLY A 341 -30.68 -4.41 2.48
C GLY A 341 -30.81 -4.58 4.00
N GLN A 342 -31.51 -3.66 4.67
CA GLN A 342 -31.77 -3.73 6.11
C GLN A 342 -32.63 -4.95 6.49
N LEU A 343 -33.69 -5.24 5.73
CA LEU A 343 -34.52 -6.43 5.95
C LEU A 343 -33.75 -7.75 5.73
N GLN A 344 -32.85 -7.79 4.75
CA GLN A 344 -31.98 -8.94 4.50
C GLN A 344 -30.93 -9.13 5.60
N HIS A 345 -30.33 -8.03 6.08
CA HIS A 345 -29.40 -8.08 7.22
C HIS A 345 -30.08 -8.66 8.48
N ARG A 346 -31.33 -8.24 8.73
CA ARG A 346 -32.16 -8.75 9.84
C ARG A 346 -32.76 -10.14 9.60
N LYS A 347 -32.42 -10.79 8.48
CA LYS A 347 -32.91 -12.13 8.09
C LYS A 347 -34.44 -12.21 7.97
N ARG A 348 -35.14 -11.08 7.78
CA ARG A 348 -36.57 -11.05 7.43
C ARG A 348 -36.79 -11.36 5.95
N LEU A 349 -35.81 -11.03 5.11
CA LEU A 349 -35.73 -11.44 3.71
C LEU A 349 -34.48 -12.29 3.48
N ALA A 350 -34.60 -13.32 2.65
CA ALA A 350 -33.44 -14.04 2.11
C ALA A 350 -32.65 -13.14 1.13
N PRO A 351 -31.34 -13.38 0.94
CA PRO A 351 -30.49 -12.52 0.11
C PRO A 351 -30.96 -12.35 -1.35
N GLU A 352 -31.72 -13.31 -1.89
CA GLU A 352 -32.23 -13.30 -3.26
C GLU A 352 -33.57 -12.55 -3.39
N GLN A 353 -34.29 -12.38 -2.28
CA GLN A 353 -35.64 -11.82 -2.28
C GLN A 353 -35.64 -10.32 -2.52
N LEU A 354 -36.55 -9.88 -3.39
CA LEU A 354 -36.83 -8.46 -3.69
C LEU A 354 -35.61 -7.65 -4.16
N ASN A 355 -34.57 -8.31 -4.66
CA ASN A 355 -33.40 -7.65 -5.26
C ASN A 355 -33.76 -6.76 -6.47
N GLY A 356 -34.93 -6.93 -7.09
CA GLY A 356 -35.45 -6.03 -8.11
C GLY A 356 -35.78 -4.61 -7.62
N LEU A 357 -35.84 -4.39 -6.29
CA LEU A 357 -35.93 -3.06 -5.69
C LEU A 357 -34.56 -2.41 -5.44
N LYS A 358 -33.48 -3.20 -5.48
CA LYS A 358 -32.11 -2.70 -5.41
C LYS A 358 -31.67 -2.17 -6.75
N ARG A 359 -30.83 -1.16 -6.75
CA ARG A 359 -30.25 -0.58 -7.96
C ARG A 359 -28.85 -1.11 -8.14
N ARG A 360 -28.51 -1.46 -9.37
CA ARG A 360 -27.16 -1.87 -9.76
C ARG A 360 -26.48 -0.70 -10.46
N TYR A 361 -25.29 -0.37 -10.03
CA TYR A 361 -24.47 0.68 -10.60
C TYR A 361 -23.52 0.13 -11.65
N ASP A 362 -23.22 0.95 -12.65
CA ASP A 362 -22.16 0.66 -13.60
C ASP A 362 -20.95 1.59 -13.43
N TRP A 363 -19.78 1.09 -13.80
CA TRP A 363 -18.53 1.82 -13.71
C TRP A 363 -18.48 3.08 -14.58
N ALA A 364 -19.16 3.09 -15.72
CA ALA A 364 -19.27 4.27 -16.57
C ALA A 364 -20.00 5.42 -15.84
N GLN A 365 -20.98 5.10 -15.00
CA GLN A 365 -21.73 6.07 -14.19
C GLN A 365 -20.93 6.54 -12.97
N ILE A 366 -20.18 5.63 -12.34
CA ILE A 366 -19.38 5.94 -11.15
C ILE A 366 -18.21 6.89 -11.50
N GLY A 367 -17.65 6.76 -12.71
CA GLY A 367 -16.55 7.62 -13.17
C GLY A 367 -15.24 7.43 -12.39
N ALA A 368 -15.04 6.27 -11.76
CA ALA A 368 -13.89 5.99 -10.90
C ALA A 368 -12.53 6.11 -11.62
N ASP A 369 -12.51 5.91 -12.94
CA ASP A 369 -11.28 5.90 -13.74
C ASP A 369 -10.89 7.31 -14.24
N ARG A 370 -11.74 8.33 -14.00
CA ARG A 370 -11.53 9.72 -14.48
C ARG A 370 -10.79 10.63 -13.49
N LEU A 371 -10.24 10.06 -12.41
CA LEU A 371 -9.58 10.81 -11.33
C LEU A 371 -8.05 10.85 -11.45
N ILE A 372 -7.51 10.55 -12.62
CA ILE A 372 -6.09 10.78 -12.92
C ILE A 372 -5.99 12.22 -13.46
N PRO A 373 -5.29 13.14 -12.78
CA PRO A 373 -4.97 14.44 -13.35
C PRO A 373 -4.06 14.33 -14.57
#